data_AF-A0A963BXE7-F1
#
_entry.id   AF-A0A963BXE7-F1
#
_cell.length_a   1.000
_cell.length_b   1.000
_cell.length_c   1.000
_cell.angle_alpha   90.00
_cell.angle_beta   90.00
_cell.angle_gamma   90.00
#
_symmetry.space_group_name_H-M   'P 1'
#
loop_
_entity.id
_entity.type
_entity.pdbx_description
1 polymer ?
#
loop_
_entity_poly.entity_id
_entity_poly.type
_entity_poly.pdbx_seq_one_letter_code
_entity_poly.pdbx_strand_id
1 'polypeptide(L)'
;FLHEILEWAARQGFAAVQARPQALRDAIARRCQPRGWAEWIDPLCDWTQALLAAPLPLDDGPPATLAGLPAVLPEMEFWIEAHGVDVAAVDALVRAHTAGGAPRPALAPQRLHGMLKGFIDLVFEWQGRYFVADYKSNWLGPDALAYTAPAMQDAILHARYDLQYALYLLALHRLLKSRLPDYDYDRHVGGAAYLFLRGVGADSRGLHRERPPRALVEGLDALFAGRAPEVAR
;
A
#
# COMPACT_ATOMS: atom_id res chain seq x y z
N PHE A 1 -16.39 3.13 -0.30
CA PHE A 1 -17.14 2.15 0.53
C PHE A 1 -16.22 1.17 1.28
N LEU A 2 -15.55 0.20 0.63
CA LEU A 2 -14.68 -0.74 1.38
C LEU A 2 -13.52 -0.02 2.09
N HIS A 3 -12.90 0.97 1.44
CA HIS A 3 -11.85 1.78 2.06
C HIS A 3 -12.39 2.53 3.28
N GLU A 4 -13.57 3.14 3.21
CA GLU A 4 -14.21 3.82 4.36
C GLU A 4 -14.49 2.88 5.56
N ILE A 5 -14.71 1.58 5.32
CA ILE A 5 -14.85 0.60 6.40
C ILE A 5 -13.48 0.34 7.04
N LEU A 6 -12.44 0.16 6.23
CA LEU A 6 -11.09 -0.14 6.71
C LEU A 6 -10.42 1.07 7.36
N GLU A 7 -10.61 2.27 6.83
CA GLU A 7 -10.22 3.53 7.44
C GLU A 7 -10.90 3.70 8.80
N TRP A 8 -12.22 3.50 8.87
CA TRP A 8 -12.94 3.53 10.14
C TRP A 8 -12.37 2.49 11.11
N ALA A 9 -12.10 1.27 10.64
CA ALA A 9 -11.57 0.22 11.49
C ALA A 9 -10.17 0.55 12.01
N ALA A 10 -9.30 1.13 11.18
CA ALA A 10 -7.99 1.61 11.56
C ALA A 10 -8.08 2.73 12.61
N ARG A 11 -8.97 3.71 12.40
CA ARG A 11 -9.22 4.81 13.36
C ARG A 11 -9.77 4.32 14.71
N GLN A 12 -10.53 3.23 14.73
CA GLN A 12 -11.01 2.60 15.97
C GLN A 12 -9.97 1.68 16.63
N GLY A 13 -8.89 1.33 15.91
CA GLY A 13 -7.97 0.26 16.25
C GLY A 13 -8.49 -1.10 15.78
N PHE A 14 -7.74 -1.75 14.88
CA PHE A 14 -8.13 -3.02 14.28
C PHE A 14 -8.42 -4.12 15.30
N ALA A 15 -7.58 -4.27 16.33
CA ALA A 15 -7.80 -5.21 17.44
C ALA A 15 -9.14 -4.97 18.15
N ALA A 16 -9.46 -3.70 18.42
CA ALA A 16 -10.67 -3.33 19.13
C ALA A 16 -11.93 -3.54 18.28
N VAL A 17 -11.82 -3.43 16.95
CA VAL A 17 -12.91 -3.76 16.01
C VAL A 17 -13.12 -5.26 15.94
N GLN A 18 -12.04 -6.03 15.83
CA GLN A 18 -12.09 -7.50 15.81
C GLN A 18 -12.76 -8.05 17.08
N ALA A 19 -12.40 -7.53 18.25
CA ALA A 19 -12.96 -7.94 19.54
C ALA A 19 -14.42 -7.49 19.79
N ARG A 20 -15.01 -6.64 18.94
CA ARG A 20 -16.36 -6.08 19.13
C ARG A 20 -17.21 -6.26 17.87
N PRO A 21 -17.62 -7.50 17.53
CA PRO A 21 -18.35 -7.80 16.29
C PRO A 21 -19.67 -7.04 16.17
N GLN A 22 -20.37 -6.77 17.27
CA GLN A 22 -21.60 -5.98 17.23
C GLN A 22 -21.35 -4.53 16.79
N ALA A 23 -20.29 -3.89 17.30
CA ALA A 23 -19.94 -2.52 16.93
C ALA A 23 -19.52 -2.42 15.45
N LEU A 24 -18.80 -3.43 14.94
CA LEU A 24 -18.50 -3.59 13.53
C LEU A 24 -19.79 -3.71 12.70
N ARG A 25 -20.70 -4.59 13.12
CA ARG A 25 -21.99 -4.79 12.43
C ARG A 25 -22.82 -3.53 12.36
N ASP A 26 -22.95 -2.80 13.48
CA ASP A 26 -23.69 -1.55 13.50
C ASP A 26 -23.05 -0.49 12.60
N ALA A 27 -21.71 -0.44 12.54
CA ALA A 27 -20.98 0.47 11.66
C ALA A 27 -21.17 0.14 10.17
N ILE A 28 -21.22 -1.15 9.81
CA ILE A 28 -21.50 -1.61 8.44
C ILE A 28 -22.97 -1.35 8.10
N ALA A 29 -23.90 -1.69 9.00
CA ALA A 29 -25.34 -1.49 8.80
C ALA A 29 -25.69 -0.02 8.51
N ARG A 30 -25.12 0.92 9.27
CA ARG A 30 -25.29 2.37 9.04
C ARG A 30 -24.86 2.80 7.64
N ARG A 31 -23.91 2.11 7.00
CA ARG A 31 -23.43 2.40 5.65
C ARG A 31 -24.23 1.67 4.57
N CYS A 32 -24.67 0.44 4.84
CA CYS A 32 -25.44 -0.39 3.90
C CYS A 32 -26.90 0.03 3.77
N GLN A 33 -27.57 0.35 4.88
CA GLN A 33 -29.02 0.64 4.88
C GLN A 33 -29.42 1.78 3.94
N PRO A 34 -28.73 2.95 3.92
CA PRO A 34 -29.07 4.04 2.99
C PRO A 34 -28.88 3.67 1.51
N ARG A 35 -28.13 2.60 1.23
CA ARG A 35 -27.82 2.10 -0.12
C ARG A 35 -28.72 0.93 -0.54
N GLY A 36 -29.62 0.49 0.33
CA GLY A 36 -30.45 -0.71 0.09
C GLY A 36 -29.66 -2.02 0.17
N TRP A 37 -28.46 -2.05 0.76
CA TRP A 37 -27.57 -3.21 0.80
C TRP A 37 -27.69 -4.02 2.09
N ALA A 38 -28.91 -4.17 2.62
CA ALA A 38 -29.12 -4.85 3.89
C ALA A 38 -28.62 -6.31 3.89
N GLU A 39 -28.76 -7.00 2.76
CA GLU A 39 -28.27 -8.38 2.55
C GLU A 39 -26.74 -8.51 2.64
N TRP A 40 -26.01 -7.41 2.41
CA TRP A 40 -24.54 -7.40 2.46
C TRP A 40 -23.97 -7.12 3.84
N ILE A 41 -24.81 -6.79 4.84
CA ILE A 41 -24.32 -6.43 6.18
C ILE A 41 -23.52 -7.58 6.79
N ASP A 42 -24.11 -8.77 6.87
CA ASP A 42 -23.45 -9.91 7.52
C ASP A 42 -22.26 -10.44 6.68
N PRO A 43 -22.35 -10.60 5.35
CA PRO A 43 -21.19 -10.95 4.52
C PRO A 43 -20.00 -9.98 4.66
N LEU A 44 -20.27 -8.67 4.75
CA LEU A 44 -19.21 -7.67 4.96
C LEU A 44 -18.63 -7.73 6.37
N CYS A 45 -19.42 -8.10 7.39
CA CYS A 45 -18.91 -8.32 8.74
C CYS A 45 -17.94 -9.49 8.77
N ASP A 46 -18.36 -10.63 8.20
CA ASP A 46 -17.56 -11.85 8.14
C ASP A 46 -16.28 -11.62 7.34
N TRP A 47 -16.38 -10.97 6.19
CA TRP A 47 -15.24 -10.59 5.37
C TRP A 47 -14.28 -9.66 6.13
N THR A 48 -14.79 -8.64 6.84
CA THR A 48 -13.93 -7.73 7.61
C THR A 48 -13.22 -8.48 8.73
N GLN A 49 -13.92 -9.33 9.48
CA GLN A 49 -13.32 -10.15 10.53
C GLN A 49 -12.22 -11.07 9.99
N ALA A 50 -12.47 -11.74 8.86
CA ALA A 50 -11.50 -12.59 8.19
C ALA A 50 -10.27 -11.78 7.74
N LEU A 51 -10.47 -10.60 7.15
CA LEU A 51 -9.38 -9.71 6.73
C LEU A 51 -8.54 -9.22 7.91
N LEU A 52 -9.16 -8.85 9.03
CA LEU A 52 -8.44 -8.40 10.21
C LEU A 52 -7.58 -9.51 10.84
N ALA A 53 -8.01 -10.76 10.73
CA ALA A 53 -7.33 -11.94 11.26
C ALA A 53 -6.32 -12.57 10.29
N ALA A 54 -6.38 -12.24 8.99
CA ALA A 54 -5.60 -12.92 7.97
C ALA A 54 -4.08 -12.72 8.19
N PRO A 55 -3.27 -13.79 8.15
CA PRO A 55 -1.82 -13.67 8.19
C PRO A 55 -1.29 -12.90 6.98
N LEU A 56 -0.47 -11.89 7.24
CA LEU A 56 0.23 -11.06 6.27
C LEU A 56 1.73 -11.36 6.36
N PRO A 57 2.26 -12.28 5.52
CA PRO A 57 3.69 -12.57 5.48
C PRO A 57 4.44 -11.43 4.79
N LEU A 58 4.82 -10.40 5.55
CA LEU A 58 5.44 -9.16 5.04
C LEU A 58 6.93 -9.34 4.69
N ASP A 59 7.62 -10.22 5.41
CA ASP A 59 9.01 -10.63 5.19
C ASP A 59 9.17 -12.13 5.49
N ASP A 60 10.41 -12.58 5.71
CA ASP A 60 10.72 -13.98 6.05
C ASP A 60 10.51 -14.27 7.55
N GLY A 61 10.05 -13.28 8.33
CA GLY A 61 9.70 -13.42 9.73
C GLY A 61 8.27 -13.91 9.96
N PRO A 62 7.80 -13.88 11.23
CA PRO A 62 6.43 -14.28 11.53
C PRO A 62 5.42 -13.30 10.88
N PRO A 63 4.29 -13.82 10.37
CA PRO A 63 3.31 -12.99 9.69
C PRO A 63 2.67 -12.00 10.66
N ALA A 64 2.42 -10.79 10.18
CA ALA A 64 1.55 -9.83 10.86
C ALA A 64 0.08 -10.22 10.67
N THR A 65 -0.82 -9.55 11.38
CA THR A 65 -2.25 -9.45 11.02
C THR A 65 -2.65 -8.00 11.22
N LEU A 66 -3.68 -7.50 10.51
CA LEU A 66 -4.12 -6.11 10.72
C LEU A 66 -4.51 -5.88 12.19
N ALA A 67 -5.20 -6.85 12.81
CA ALA A 67 -5.55 -6.77 14.24
C ALA A 67 -4.33 -6.82 15.17
N GLY A 68 -3.21 -7.40 14.74
CA GLY A 68 -1.98 -7.50 15.52
C GLY A 68 -1.02 -6.32 15.35
N LEU A 69 -1.32 -5.35 14.48
CA LEU A 69 -0.44 -4.20 14.24
C LEU A 69 -0.38 -3.29 15.48
N PRO A 70 0.83 -2.99 16.00
CA PRO A 70 0.99 -2.18 17.20
C PRO A 70 0.68 -0.70 16.97
N ALA A 71 1.02 -0.18 15.78
CA ALA A 71 0.83 1.22 15.42
C ALA A 71 0.41 1.33 13.96
N VAL A 72 -0.63 2.14 13.73
CA VAL A 72 -1.19 2.41 12.40
C VAL A 72 -1.51 3.89 12.23
N LEU A 73 -1.36 4.38 11.01
CA LEU A 73 -1.74 5.71 10.57
C LEU A 73 -2.56 5.55 9.27
N PRO A 74 -3.90 5.57 9.35
CA PRO A 74 -4.75 5.51 8.17
C PRO A 74 -4.76 6.84 7.41
N GLU A 75 -4.98 6.77 6.10
CA GLU A 75 -5.19 7.92 5.21
C GLU A 75 -4.12 9.00 5.36
N MET A 76 -2.84 8.60 5.34
CA MET A 76 -1.73 9.54 5.46
C MET A 76 -1.63 10.40 4.20
N GLU A 77 -2.02 11.67 4.33
CA GLU A 77 -1.81 12.68 3.29
C GLU A 77 -0.32 13.02 3.15
N PHE A 78 0.16 13.13 1.92
CA PHE A 78 1.50 13.60 1.62
C PHE A 78 1.54 14.59 0.46
N TRP A 79 2.63 15.35 0.44
CA TRP A 79 2.94 16.39 -0.54
C TRP A 79 4.39 16.25 -0.97
N ILE A 80 4.64 16.10 -2.28
CA ILE A 80 5.98 16.04 -2.86
C ILE A 80 6.12 17.14 -3.90
N GLU A 81 7.01 18.09 -3.65
CA GLU A 81 7.38 19.11 -4.63
C GLU A 81 8.07 18.48 -5.82
N ALA A 82 7.64 18.87 -7.03
CA ALA A 82 8.20 18.46 -8.30
C ALA A 82 8.82 19.68 -9.01
N HIS A 83 10.14 19.69 -9.13
CA HIS A 83 10.92 20.75 -9.77
C HIS A 83 11.36 20.33 -11.17
N GLY A 84 10.43 20.32 -12.13
CA GLY A 84 10.73 19.95 -13.52
C GLY A 84 11.12 18.49 -13.73
N VAL A 85 10.52 17.61 -12.93
CA VAL A 85 10.80 16.18 -12.89
C VAL A 85 10.48 15.55 -14.23
N ASP A 86 11.46 14.84 -14.80
CA ASP A 86 11.28 14.08 -16.03
C ASP A 86 10.59 12.74 -15.72
N VAL A 87 9.35 12.59 -16.21
CA VAL A 87 8.54 11.39 -16.00
C VAL A 87 9.17 10.16 -16.65
N ALA A 88 9.93 10.31 -17.74
CA ALA A 88 10.63 9.20 -18.36
C ALA A 88 11.77 8.69 -17.47
N ALA A 89 12.47 9.59 -16.75
CA ALA A 89 13.49 9.21 -15.79
C ALA A 89 12.89 8.49 -14.57
N VAL A 90 11.74 8.97 -14.08
CA VAL A 90 10.97 8.29 -13.02
C VAL A 90 10.54 6.89 -13.48
N ASP A 91 9.98 6.77 -14.68
CA ASP A 91 9.56 5.48 -15.24
C ASP A 91 10.72 4.50 -15.36
N ALA A 92 11.86 4.95 -15.90
CA ALA A 92 13.05 4.13 -16.04
C ALA A 92 13.56 3.62 -14.69
N LEU A 93 13.61 4.50 -13.68
CA LEU A 93 14.07 4.14 -12.34
C LEU A 93 13.13 3.14 -11.65
N VAL A 94 11.82 3.37 -11.72
CA VAL A 94 10.82 2.43 -11.18
C VAL A 94 10.94 1.08 -11.87
N ARG A 95 10.99 1.05 -13.20
CA ARG A 95 11.12 -0.21 -13.98
C ARG A 95 12.40 -0.98 -13.66
N ALA A 96 13.52 -0.29 -13.43
CA ALA A 96 14.79 -0.91 -13.10
C ALA A 96 14.80 -1.58 -11.72
N HIS A 97 14.00 -1.09 -10.78
CA HIS A 97 14.07 -1.50 -9.37
C HIS A 97 12.82 -2.22 -8.86
N THR A 98 11.85 -2.54 -9.72
CA THR A 98 10.59 -3.15 -9.31
C THR A 98 10.15 -4.30 -10.20
N ALA A 99 9.45 -5.27 -9.60
CA ALA A 99 8.87 -6.46 -10.22
C ALA A 99 9.85 -7.20 -11.15
N GLY A 100 11.14 -7.23 -10.79
CA GLY A 100 12.19 -7.88 -11.56
C GLY A 100 12.33 -7.37 -13.01
N GLY A 101 11.94 -6.13 -13.29
CA GLY A 101 11.99 -5.56 -14.65
C GLY A 101 10.92 -6.09 -15.61
N ALA A 102 9.87 -6.75 -15.09
CA ALA A 102 8.77 -7.28 -15.90
C ALA A 102 8.14 -6.21 -16.82
N PRO A 103 7.64 -6.58 -18.02
CA PRO A 103 7.01 -5.64 -18.94
C PRO A 103 5.77 -4.96 -18.32
N ARG A 104 5.57 -3.68 -18.65
CA ARG A 104 4.43 -2.87 -18.21
C ARG A 104 4.21 -1.68 -19.15
N PRO A 105 3.02 -1.05 -19.16
CA PRO A 105 2.77 0.15 -19.95
C PRO A 105 3.77 1.27 -19.59
N ALA A 106 4.40 1.88 -20.59
CA ALA A 106 5.30 3.01 -20.36
C ALA A 106 4.51 4.26 -19.95
N LEU A 107 5.13 5.14 -19.14
CA LEU A 107 4.55 6.46 -18.88
C LEU A 107 4.73 7.35 -20.10
N ALA A 108 3.75 8.22 -20.35
CA ALA A 108 3.88 9.25 -21.37
C ALA A 108 5.00 10.24 -20.98
N PRO A 109 5.92 10.57 -21.89
CA PRO A 109 6.97 11.56 -21.61
C PRO A 109 6.35 12.92 -21.25
N GLN A 110 6.68 13.42 -20.07
CA GLN A 110 6.18 14.70 -19.56
C GLN A 110 7.19 15.29 -18.56
N ARG A 111 7.16 16.61 -18.39
CA ARG A 111 7.80 17.30 -17.27
C ARG A 111 6.76 17.69 -16.22
N LEU A 112 7.00 17.30 -14.97
CA LEU A 112 6.15 17.65 -13.84
C LEU A 112 6.72 18.86 -13.10
N HIS A 113 5.89 19.89 -12.97
CA HIS A 113 6.16 21.07 -12.15
C HIS A 113 5.01 21.25 -11.15
N GLY A 114 5.35 21.63 -9.91
CA GLY A 114 4.36 21.95 -8.87
C GLY A 114 4.34 20.93 -7.75
N MET A 115 3.15 20.54 -7.31
CA MET A 115 2.95 19.68 -6.15
C MET A 115 2.24 18.38 -6.51
N LEU A 116 2.84 17.26 -6.13
CA LEU A 116 2.18 15.96 -6.11
C LEU A 116 1.52 15.78 -4.74
N LYS A 117 0.19 15.71 -4.72
CA LYS A 117 -0.61 15.33 -3.55
C LYS A 117 -1.02 13.86 -3.67
N GLY A 118 -0.94 13.12 -2.57
CA GLY A 118 -1.48 11.76 -2.49
C GLY A 118 -1.91 11.38 -1.08
N PHE A 119 -2.55 10.22 -0.97
CA PHE A 119 -3.00 9.61 0.27
C PHE A 119 -2.58 8.15 0.30
N ILE A 120 -2.03 7.71 1.42
CA ILE A 120 -1.68 6.30 1.66
C ILE A 120 -2.75 5.73 2.58
N ASP A 121 -3.47 4.71 2.11
CA ASP A 121 -4.59 4.12 2.87
C ASP A 121 -4.17 3.71 4.28
N LEU A 122 -2.98 3.13 4.42
CA LEU A 122 -2.44 2.71 5.70
C LEU A 122 -0.91 2.79 5.73
N VAL A 123 -0.36 3.49 6.71
CA VAL A 123 1.04 3.33 7.14
C VAL A 123 1.02 2.58 8.46
N PHE A 124 1.91 1.60 8.63
CA PHE A 124 1.99 0.86 9.88
C PHE A 124 3.42 0.44 10.20
N GLU A 125 3.64 0.09 11.46
CA GLU A 125 4.90 -0.46 11.94
C GLU A 125 4.74 -1.95 12.27
N TRP A 126 5.74 -2.75 11.90
CA TRP A 126 5.87 -4.14 12.30
C TRP A 126 7.34 -4.50 12.48
N GLN A 127 7.71 -4.97 13.68
CA GLN A 127 9.07 -5.40 14.05
C GLN A 127 10.16 -4.36 13.76
N GLY A 128 9.91 -3.10 14.09
CA GLY A 128 10.81 -1.96 13.89
C GLY A 128 10.85 -1.43 12.45
N ARG A 129 10.03 -1.98 11.55
CA ARG A 129 9.96 -1.57 10.14
C ARG A 129 8.62 -0.93 9.82
N TYR A 130 8.67 0.15 9.04
CA TYR A 130 7.51 0.90 8.58
C TYR A 130 7.13 0.46 7.17
N PHE A 131 5.85 0.25 6.96
CA PHE A 131 5.27 -0.21 5.70
C PHE A 131 4.24 0.80 5.20
N VAL A 132 4.12 0.90 3.89
CA VAL A 132 2.95 1.50 3.23
C VAL A 132 2.04 0.37 2.76
N ALA A 133 0.73 0.54 2.92
CA ALA A 133 -0.27 -0.37 2.39
C ALA A 133 -1.37 0.39 1.66
N ASP A 134 -1.94 -0.30 0.68
CA ASP A 134 -3.02 0.18 -0.18
C ASP A 134 -4.00 -0.97 -0.43
N TYR A 135 -5.29 -0.68 -0.33
CA TYR A 135 -6.36 -1.65 -0.45
C TYR A 135 -6.88 -1.72 -1.88
N LYS A 136 -6.72 -2.87 -2.54
CA LYS A 136 -7.18 -3.08 -3.91
C LYS A 136 -8.47 -3.90 -3.95
N SER A 137 -9.57 -3.30 -4.40
CA SER A 137 -10.84 -4.00 -4.61
C SER A 137 -10.97 -4.63 -6.00
N ASN A 138 -9.87 -4.68 -6.76
CA ASN A 138 -9.78 -5.20 -8.12
C ASN A 138 -10.40 -6.62 -8.20
N TRP A 139 -11.16 -6.85 -9.26
CA TRP A 139 -11.70 -8.17 -9.56
C TRP A 139 -10.73 -8.90 -10.50
N LEU A 140 -10.09 -9.95 -10.01
CA LEU A 140 -9.19 -10.80 -10.83
C LEU A 140 -9.88 -12.08 -11.32
N GLY A 141 -11.05 -12.38 -10.77
CA GLY A 141 -11.85 -13.54 -11.09
C GLY A 141 -12.88 -13.85 -9.99
N PRO A 142 -13.66 -14.93 -10.17
CA PRO A 142 -14.82 -15.21 -9.33
C PRO A 142 -14.49 -15.74 -7.93
N ASP A 143 -13.30 -16.32 -7.74
CA ASP A 143 -12.93 -17.02 -6.51
C ASP A 143 -11.47 -16.77 -6.11
N ALA A 144 -11.07 -17.39 -5.00
CA ALA A 144 -9.74 -17.26 -4.42
C ALA A 144 -8.61 -17.74 -5.36
N LEU A 145 -8.89 -18.69 -6.26
CA LEU A 145 -7.89 -19.21 -7.21
C LEU A 145 -7.51 -18.17 -8.26
N ALA A 146 -8.31 -17.12 -8.45
CA ALA A 146 -7.98 -16.01 -9.34
C ALA A 146 -6.94 -15.04 -8.77
N TYR A 147 -6.70 -15.06 -7.45
CA TYR A 147 -5.79 -14.12 -6.76
C TYR A 147 -4.42 -14.75 -6.55
N THR A 148 -3.84 -15.34 -7.59
CA THR A 148 -2.47 -15.87 -7.54
C THR A 148 -1.45 -14.74 -7.51
N ALA A 149 -0.22 -15.03 -7.03
CA ALA A 149 0.86 -14.04 -7.07
C ALA A 149 1.13 -13.50 -8.49
N PRO A 150 1.19 -14.34 -9.56
CA PRO A 150 1.31 -13.85 -10.93
C PRO A 150 0.15 -12.95 -11.38
N ALA A 151 -1.10 -13.32 -11.08
CA ALA A 151 -2.27 -12.53 -11.48
C ALA A 151 -2.31 -11.17 -10.77
N MET A 152 -1.96 -11.12 -9.48
CA MET A 152 -1.85 -9.87 -8.75
C MET A 152 -0.69 -9.01 -9.25
N GLN A 153 0.47 -9.63 -9.57
CA GLN A 153 1.59 -8.89 -10.15
C GLN A 153 1.23 -8.29 -11.52
N ASP A 154 0.51 -9.02 -12.37
CA ASP A 154 0.02 -8.48 -13.65
C ASP A 154 -0.89 -7.27 -13.43
N ALA A 155 -1.83 -7.35 -12.48
CA ALA A 155 -2.69 -6.22 -12.12
C ALA A 155 -1.89 -5.02 -11.58
N ILE A 156 -0.85 -5.26 -10.76
CA ILE A 156 0.06 -4.21 -10.26
C ILE A 156 0.75 -3.49 -11.42
N LEU A 157 1.28 -4.24 -12.38
CA LEU A 157 2.03 -3.71 -13.50
C LEU A 157 1.13 -3.02 -14.54
N HIS A 158 -0.02 -3.61 -14.85
CA HIS A 158 -0.97 -3.05 -15.81
C HIS A 158 -1.51 -1.70 -15.35
N ALA A 159 -1.86 -1.58 -14.06
CA ALA A 159 -2.40 -0.35 -13.48
C ALA A 159 -1.31 0.64 -13.00
N ARG A 160 -0.03 0.31 -13.18
CA ARG A 160 1.11 1.08 -12.68
C ARG A 160 1.06 1.37 -11.18
N TYR A 161 0.59 0.39 -10.41
CA TYR A 161 0.67 0.42 -8.94
C TYR A 161 2.11 0.32 -8.43
N ASP A 162 3.04 -0.12 -9.28
CA ASP A 162 4.48 -0.06 -9.03
C ASP A 162 5.01 1.38 -8.89
N LEU A 163 4.55 2.27 -9.77
CA LEU A 163 4.83 3.70 -9.66
C LEU A 163 4.18 4.28 -8.39
N GLN A 164 2.95 3.87 -8.10
CA GLN A 164 2.21 4.35 -6.94
C GLN A 164 2.96 4.02 -5.63
N TYR A 165 3.33 2.76 -5.42
CA TYR A 165 4.04 2.41 -4.18
C TYR A 165 5.43 3.01 -4.12
N ALA A 166 6.09 3.24 -5.26
CA ALA A 166 7.40 3.88 -5.27
C ALA A 166 7.31 5.33 -4.76
N LEU A 167 6.27 6.05 -5.16
CA LEU A 167 5.98 7.40 -4.66
C LEU A 167 5.54 7.39 -3.20
N TYR A 168 4.78 6.38 -2.76
CA TYR A 168 4.39 6.23 -1.36
C TYR A 168 5.60 5.93 -0.47
N LEU A 169 6.52 5.09 -0.93
CA LEU A 169 7.77 4.81 -0.24
C LEU A 169 8.69 6.04 -0.21
N LEU A 170 8.70 6.88 -1.24
CA LEU A 170 9.40 8.18 -1.20
C LEU A 170 8.80 9.10 -0.13
N ALA A 171 7.47 9.21 -0.07
CA ALA A 171 6.79 10.00 0.96
C ALA A 171 7.13 9.49 2.36
N LEU A 172 7.03 8.17 2.57
CA LEU A 172 7.39 7.53 3.83
C LEU A 172 8.87 7.77 4.17
N HIS A 173 9.78 7.59 3.22
CA HIS A 173 11.21 7.83 3.42
C HIS A 173 11.50 9.25 3.89
N ARG A 174 10.92 10.26 3.22
CA ARG A 174 11.09 11.67 3.63
C ARG A 174 10.52 11.93 5.01
N LEU A 175 9.35 11.38 5.32
CA LEU A 175 8.75 11.50 6.64
C LEU A 175 9.65 10.90 7.72
N LEU A 176 10.07 9.64 7.57
CA LEU A 176 10.91 8.95 8.54
C LEU A 176 12.26 9.65 8.73
N LYS A 177 12.90 10.08 7.64
CA LYS A 177 14.15 10.87 7.68
C LYS A 177 14.00 12.17 8.47
N SER A 178 12.81 12.78 8.47
CA SER A 178 12.54 14.01 9.24
C SER A 178 12.16 13.78 10.71
N ARG A 179 11.76 12.56 11.08
CA ARG A 179 11.19 12.24 12.41
C ARG A 179 12.06 11.32 13.25
N LEU A 180 12.74 10.37 12.62
CA LEU A 180 13.53 9.36 13.30
C LEU A 180 15.01 9.78 13.36
N PRO A 181 15.59 9.87 14.57
CA PRO A 181 17.04 9.92 14.74
C PRO A 181 17.69 8.68 14.12
N ASP A 182 18.87 8.86 13.54
CA ASP A 182 19.65 7.78 12.92
C ASP A 182 18.87 6.95 11.89
N TYR A 183 17.96 7.59 11.15
CA TYR A 183 17.18 6.94 10.11
C TYR A 183 18.08 6.31 9.04
N ASP A 184 17.82 5.03 8.78
CA ASP A 184 18.41 4.21 7.73
C ASP A 184 17.31 3.47 6.98
N TYR A 185 17.33 3.53 5.64
CA TYR A 185 16.29 2.92 4.82
C TYR A 185 16.22 1.39 4.99
N ASP A 186 17.37 0.71 5.00
CA ASP A 186 17.41 -0.75 5.06
C ASP A 186 17.07 -1.30 6.44
N ARG A 187 17.27 -0.49 7.48
CA ARG A 187 16.84 -0.81 8.84
C ARG A 187 15.34 -0.58 9.05
N HIS A 188 14.81 0.56 8.63
CA HIS A 188 13.47 1.00 9.05
C HIS A 188 12.38 0.88 7.99
N VAL A 189 12.68 0.74 6.70
CA VAL A 189 11.63 0.61 5.68
C VAL A 189 11.39 -0.86 5.38
N GLY A 190 10.16 -1.30 5.62
CA GLY A 190 9.69 -2.67 5.37
C GLY A 190 9.21 -2.90 3.95
N GLY A 191 8.78 -1.85 3.25
CA GLY A 191 8.33 -1.91 1.86
C GLY A 191 6.84 -1.58 1.71
N ALA A 192 6.28 -2.04 0.60
CA ALA A 192 4.88 -1.83 0.23
C ALA A 192 4.09 -3.14 0.30
N ALA A 193 2.87 -3.06 0.82
CA ALA A 193 1.94 -4.18 0.95
C ALA A 193 0.58 -3.82 0.31
N TYR A 194 0.31 -4.39 -0.86
CA TYR A 194 -0.92 -4.17 -1.61
C TYR A 194 -1.89 -5.31 -1.31
N LEU A 195 -3.01 -4.97 -0.69
CA LEU A 195 -4.00 -5.94 -0.21
C LEU A 195 -5.16 -6.03 -1.19
N PHE A 196 -5.14 -7.03 -2.06
CA PHE A 196 -6.26 -7.40 -2.90
C PHE A 196 -7.37 -8.00 -2.03
N LEU A 197 -8.31 -7.14 -1.64
CA LEU A 197 -9.34 -7.38 -0.63
C LEU A 197 -10.20 -8.63 -0.87
N ARG A 198 -10.43 -8.96 -2.14
CA ARG A 198 -11.21 -10.12 -2.58
C ARG A 198 -10.40 -11.44 -2.52
N GLY A 199 -9.08 -11.34 -2.45
CA GLY A 199 -8.14 -12.46 -2.40
C GLY A 199 -7.76 -12.93 -1.00
N VAL A 200 -8.37 -12.39 0.07
CA VAL A 200 -8.02 -12.73 1.46
C VAL A 200 -8.03 -14.24 1.76
N GLY A 201 -8.92 -14.99 1.11
CA GLY A 201 -9.02 -16.44 1.24
C GLY A 201 -8.06 -17.26 0.36
N ALA A 202 -7.32 -16.63 -0.56
CA ALA A 202 -6.38 -17.30 -1.43
C ALA A 202 -5.11 -17.75 -0.69
N ASP A 203 -4.34 -18.64 -1.29
CA ASP A 203 -3.02 -19.04 -0.77
C ASP A 203 -2.06 -17.85 -0.67
N SER A 204 -2.19 -16.90 -1.59
CA SER A 204 -1.46 -15.62 -1.58
C SER A 204 -1.94 -14.66 -0.48
N ARG A 205 -3.07 -14.96 0.17
CA ARG A 205 -3.78 -14.07 1.10
C ARG A 205 -4.21 -12.73 0.49
N GLY A 206 -4.21 -12.63 -0.84
CA GLY A 206 -4.44 -11.38 -1.55
C GLY A 206 -3.31 -10.36 -1.33
N LEU A 207 -2.14 -10.80 -0.85
CA LEU A 207 -1.03 -9.91 -0.56
C LEU A 207 -0.05 -9.90 -1.74
N HIS A 208 0.09 -8.74 -2.37
CA HIS A 208 1.28 -8.41 -3.15
C HIS A 208 2.20 -7.57 -2.28
N ARG A 209 3.47 -7.95 -2.16
CA ARG A 209 4.44 -7.21 -1.37
C ARG A 209 5.73 -6.99 -2.14
N GLU A 210 6.34 -5.84 -1.93
CA GLU A 210 7.64 -5.54 -2.51
C GLU A 210 8.41 -4.55 -1.64
N ARG A 211 9.72 -4.78 -1.46
CA ARG A 211 10.63 -3.84 -0.82
C ARG A 211 11.70 -3.45 -1.84
N PRO A 212 11.45 -2.40 -2.66
CA PRO A 212 12.45 -1.91 -3.58
C PRO A 212 13.73 -1.48 -2.85
N PRO A 213 14.90 -1.57 -3.51
CA PRO A 213 16.17 -1.18 -2.91
C PRO A 213 16.21 0.32 -2.59
N ARG A 214 17.08 0.70 -1.64
CA ARG A 214 17.36 2.09 -1.26
C ARG A 214 17.60 2.99 -2.48
N ALA A 215 18.31 2.48 -3.48
CA ALA A 215 18.63 3.17 -4.72
C ALA A 215 17.40 3.73 -5.46
N LEU A 216 16.26 3.02 -5.45
CA LEU A 216 15.02 3.53 -6.04
C LEU A 216 14.59 4.82 -5.35
N VAL A 217 14.49 4.78 -4.02
CA VAL A 217 13.91 5.88 -3.25
C VAL A 217 14.84 7.09 -3.20
N GLU A 218 16.15 6.86 -3.08
CA GLU A 218 17.15 7.94 -3.15
C GLU A 218 17.23 8.55 -4.55
N GLY A 219 17.14 7.74 -5.60
CA GLY A 219 17.09 8.24 -6.98
C GLY A 219 15.83 9.08 -7.24
N LEU A 220 14.66 8.64 -6.75
CA LEU A 220 13.44 9.44 -6.81
C LEU A 220 13.60 10.73 -5.99
N ASP A 221 14.15 10.67 -4.78
CA ASP A 221 14.36 11.85 -3.95
C ASP A 221 15.22 12.90 -4.65
N ALA A 222 16.30 12.47 -5.31
CA ALA A 222 17.17 13.33 -6.12
C ALA A 222 16.42 13.97 -7.30
N LEU A 223 15.67 13.16 -8.09
CA LEU A 223 14.87 13.64 -9.21
C LEU A 223 13.86 14.72 -8.78
N PHE A 224 13.11 14.46 -7.69
CA PHE A 224 12.13 15.40 -7.18
C PHE A 224 12.76 16.65 -6.55
N ALA A 225 13.99 16.55 -6.01
CA ALA A 225 14.76 17.70 -5.54
C ALA A 225 15.44 18.52 -6.66
N GLY A 226 15.26 18.15 -7.93
CA GLY A 226 15.92 18.81 -9.06
C GLY A 226 17.44 18.54 -9.13
N ARG A 227 17.94 17.53 -8.41
CA ARG A 227 19.34 17.10 -8.46
C ARG A 227 19.45 16.00 -9.51
N ALA A 228 20.28 16.20 -10.53
CA ALA A 228 20.58 15.12 -11.47
C ALA A 228 21.23 13.95 -10.70
N PRO A 229 20.85 12.69 -10.97
CA PRO A 229 21.52 11.56 -10.34
C PRO A 229 23.01 11.60 -10.72
N GLU A 230 23.89 11.61 -9.72
CA GLU A 230 25.32 11.45 -9.95
C GLU A 230 25.55 10.08 -10.58
N VAL A 231 25.90 10.06 -11.87
CA VAL A 231 26.37 8.87 -12.54
C VAL A 231 27.74 8.57 -11.95
N ALA A 232 27.82 7.54 -11.10
CA ALA A 232 29.10 7.01 -10.65
C ALA A 232 29.93 6.66 -11.90
N ARG A 233 31.05 7.38 -12.07
CA ARG A 233 32.04 7.14 -13.13
C ARG A 233 32.92 5.96 -12.80
#